data_AF-A0A965DTN2-F1
#
_entry.id   AF-A0A965DTN2-F1
#
_cell.length_a   1.000
_cell.length_b   1.000
_cell.length_c   1.000
_cell.angle_alpha   90.00
_cell.angle_beta   90.00
_cell.angle_gamma   90.00
#
_symmetry.space_group_name_H-M   'P 1'
#
loop_
_entity.id
_entity.type
_entity.pdbx_description
1 polymer ?
#
loop_
_entity_poly.entity_id
_entity_poly.type
_entity_poly.pdbx_seq_one_letter_code
_entity_poly.pdbx_strand_id
1 'polypeptide(L)'
;EDVASAIDEEVRKLIDNAHHEAYAILDNNRAILDKLVVELLEKETLDKEEVAKIFSKLKKRPARPAWTGSSKRKPSKKGPVKAPIRLVKDDETPASLNHSKENSNNSGAVASQTDKNKK
;
A
#
# COMPACT_ATOMS: atom_id res chain seq x y z
N GLU A 1 23.69 -31.25 13.12
CA GLU A 1 24.17 -29.99 12.49
C GLU A 1 23.42 -29.66 11.20
N ASP A 2 22.93 -30.67 10.48
CA ASP A 2 22.21 -30.55 9.19
C ASP A 2 21.01 -29.58 9.20
N VAL A 3 20.21 -29.54 10.27
CA VAL A 3 19.03 -28.66 10.35
C VAL A 3 19.45 -27.18 10.41
N ALA A 4 20.51 -26.85 11.14
CA ALA A 4 21.01 -25.48 11.21
C ALA A 4 21.56 -25.03 9.85
N SER A 5 22.34 -25.90 9.20
CA SER A 5 22.84 -25.64 7.85
C SER A 5 21.71 -25.43 6.83
N ALA A 6 20.64 -26.22 6.90
CA ALA A 6 19.50 -26.07 6.02
C ALA A 6 18.75 -24.74 6.24
N ILE A 7 18.62 -24.30 7.49
CA ILE A 7 18.00 -23.01 7.82
C ILE A 7 18.84 -21.85 7.26
N ASP A 8 20.17 -21.88 7.48
CA ASP A 8 21.06 -20.82 6.99
C ASP A 8 21.05 -20.71 5.46
N GLU A 9 20.97 -21.85 4.77
CA GLU A 9 20.85 -21.88 3.31
C GLU A 9 19.55 -21.22 2.83
N GLU A 10 18.42 -21.51 3.49
CA GLU A 10 17.12 -20.94 3.12
C GLU A 10 17.05 -19.44 3.42
N VAL A 11 17.67 -18.99 4.53
CA VAL A 11 17.79 -17.57 4.86
C VAL A 11 18.63 -16.84 3.81
N ARG A 12 19.75 -17.44 3.38
CA ARG A 12 20.58 -16.86 2.32
C ARG A 12 19.81 -16.74 1.01
N LYS A 13 19.12 -17.81 0.58
CA LYS A 13 18.26 -17.79 -0.61
C LYS A 13 17.19 -16.72 -0.53
N LEU A 14 16.55 -16.55 0.63
CA LEU A 14 15.53 -15.53 0.84
C LEU A 14 16.10 -14.12 0.64
N ILE A 15 17.26 -13.84 1.23
CA ILE A 15 17.95 -12.55 1.12
C ILE A 15 18.39 -12.31 -0.33
N ASP A 16 19.03 -13.29 -0.96
CA ASP A 16 19.50 -13.17 -2.34
C ASP A 16 18.35 -12.88 -3.30
N ASN A 17 17.22 -13.58 -3.15
CA ASN A 17 16.01 -13.31 -3.94
C ASN A 17 15.50 -11.89 -3.71
N ALA A 18 15.45 -11.41 -2.46
CA ALA A 18 15.04 -10.06 -2.15
C ALA A 18 15.99 -9.00 -2.77
N HIS A 19 17.30 -9.26 -2.77
CA HIS A 19 18.30 -8.40 -3.39
C HIS A 19 18.16 -8.34 -4.91
N HIS A 20 18.02 -9.48 -5.59
CA HIS A 20 17.78 -9.51 -7.04
C HIS A 20 16.50 -8.77 -7.40
N GLU A 21 15.46 -8.95 -6.60
CA GLU A 21 14.19 -8.25 -6.78
C GLU A 21 14.31 -6.74 -6.59
N ALA A 22 15.07 -6.29 -5.60
CA ALA A 22 15.36 -4.88 -5.39
C ALA A 22 16.16 -4.29 -6.55
N TYR A 23 17.21 -4.99 -6.99
CA TYR A 23 18.03 -4.60 -8.13
C TYR A 23 17.17 -4.44 -9.40
N ALA A 24 16.30 -5.41 -9.69
CA ALA A 24 15.38 -5.33 -10.82
C ALA A 24 14.43 -4.13 -10.72
N ILE A 25 13.96 -3.75 -9.52
CA ILE A 25 13.13 -2.55 -9.34
C ILE A 25 13.91 -1.28 -9.69
N LEU A 26 15.17 -1.19 -9.23
CA LEU A 26 16.03 -0.04 -9.49
C LEU A 26 16.34 0.08 -10.98
N ASP A 27 16.72 -1.02 -11.63
CA ASP A 27 17.04 -1.06 -13.06
C ASP A 27 15.83 -0.64 -13.93
N ASN A 28 14.66 -1.21 -13.66
CA ASN A 28 13.42 -0.85 -14.35
C ASN A 28 13.03 0.63 -14.20
N ASN A 29 13.50 1.30 -13.15
CA ASN A 29 13.23 2.71 -12.88
C ASN A 29 14.49 3.58 -12.99
N ARG A 30 15.56 3.09 -13.63
CA ARG A 30 16.86 3.79 -13.70
C ARG A 30 16.75 5.20 -14.25
N ALA A 31 15.97 5.38 -15.32
CA ALA A 31 15.75 6.69 -15.93
C ALA A 31 15.07 7.72 -14.99
N ILE A 32 14.36 7.28 -13.95
CA ILE A 32 13.78 8.18 -12.94
C ILE A 32 14.85 8.57 -11.92
N LEU A 33 15.69 7.61 -11.52
CA LEU A 33 16.81 7.85 -10.61
C LEU A 33 17.84 8.78 -11.25
N ASP A 34 18.14 8.61 -12.54
CA ASP A 34 19.07 9.50 -13.26
C ASP A 34 18.54 10.94 -13.28
N LYS A 35 17.23 11.15 -13.44
CA LYS A 35 16.61 12.49 -13.36
C LYS A 35 16.72 13.08 -11.96
N LEU A 36 16.53 12.27 -10.92
CA LEU A 36 16.73 12.72 -9.54
C LEU A 36 18.16 13.17 -9.31
N VAL A 37 19.14 12.44 -9.85
CA VAL A 37 20.56 12.80 -9.72
C VAL A 37 20.86 14.10 -10.46
N VAL A 38 20.37 14.27 -11.68
CA VAL A 38 20.55 15.53 -12.44
C VAL A 38 20.00 16.73 -11.66
N GLU A 39 18.79 16.61 -11.12
CA GLU A 39 18.19 17.69 -10.34
C GLU A 39 18.96 17.99 -9.04
N LEU A 40 19.49 16.95 -8.36
CA LEU A 40 20.35 17.12 -7.19
C LEU A 40 21.68 17.78 -7.55
N LEU A 41 22.25 17.53 -8.72
CA LEU A 41 23.46 18.20 -9.16
C LEU A 41 23.22 19.70 -9.43
N GLU A 42 22.01 20.07 -9.84
CA GLU A 42 21.65 21.48 -10.09
C GLU A 42 21.29 22.23 -8.81
N LYS A 43 20.59 21.59 -7.86
CA LYS A 43 20.03 22.24 -6.66
C LYS A 43 20.73 21.91 -5.35
N GLU A 44 21.64 20.93 -5.35
CA GLU A 44 22.33 20.33 -4.19
C GLU A 44 21.41 19.61 -3.18
N THR A 45 20.19 20.10 -2.98
CA THR A 45 19.16 19.56 -2.10
C THR A 45 17.79 19.62 -2.76
N LEU A 46 16.95 18.63 -2.50
CA LEU A 46 15.56 18.60 -2.98
C LEU A 46 14.58 18.46 -1.83
N ASP A 47 13.48 19.20 -1.91
CA ASP A 47 12.37 19.08 -0.98
C ASP A 47 11.46 17.90 -1.32
N LYS A 48 10.67 17.46 -0.32
CA LYS A 48 9.74 16.34 -0.45
C LYS A 48 8.81 16.44 -1.67
N GLU A 49 8.31 17.64 -1.96
CA GLU A 49 7.40 17.87 -3.09
C GLU A 49 8.10 17.73 -4.44
N GLU A 50 9.36 18.16 -4.54
CA GLU A 50 10.16 18.05 -5.75
C GLU A 50 10.50 16.58 -6.03
N VAL A 51 10.90 15.84 -5.00
CA VAL A 51 11.11 14.40 -5.09
C VAL A 51 9.81 13.71 -5.53
N ALA A 52 8.66 14.05 -4.94
CA ALA A 52 7.38 13.47 -5.33
C ALA A 52 7.03 13.72 -6.80
N LYS A 53 7.36 14.90 -7.35
CA LYS A 53 7.18 15.21 -8.78
C LYS A 53 8.04 14.31 -9.66
N ILE A 54 9.31 14.08 -9.30
CA ILE A 54 10.23 13.22 -10.05
C ILE A 54 9.74 11.76 -10.04
N PHE A 55 9.29 11.27 -8.87
CA PHE A 55 8.78 9.91 -8.70
C PHE A 55 7.35 9.69 -9.22
N SER A 56 6.67 10.70 -9.77
CA SER A 56 5.30 10.57 -10.31
C SER A 56 5.16 9.48 -11.38
N LYS A 57 6.23 9.20 -12.14
CA LYS A 57 6.26 8.20 -13.21
C LYS A 57 6.75 6.82 -12.76
N LEU A 58 6.89 6.60 -11.45
CA LEU A 58 7.42 5.35 -10.90
C LEU A 58 6.53 4.15 -11.25
N LYS A 59 7.15 3.11 -11.83
CA LYS A 59 6.46 1.85 -12.13
C LYS A 59 6.50 0.94 -10.90
N LYS A 60 5.36 0.80 -10.23
CA LYS A 60 5.21 -0.08 -9.06
C LYS A 60 5.08 -1.54 -9.50
N ARG A 61 5.76 -2.45 -8.81
CA ARG A 61 5.57 -3.89 -8.99
C ARG A 61 4.21 -4.34 -8.46
N PRO A 62 3.65 -5.45 -8.97
CA PRO A 62 2.40 -6.00 -8.45
C PRO A 62 2.55 -6.33 -6.96
N ALA A 63 1.48 -6.12 -6.20
CA ALA A 63 1.45 -6.46 -4.79
C ALA A 63 1.68 -7.97 -4.60
N ARG A 64 2.54 -8.33 -3.64
CA ARG A 64 2.71 -9.74 -3.27
C ARG A 64 1.40 -10.27 -2.67
N PRO A 65 1.05 -11.54 -2.92
CA PRO A 65 -0.07 -12.16 -2.24
C PRO A 65 0.18 -12.19 -0.73
N ALA A 66 -0.91 -12.22 0.05
CA ALA A 66 -0.81 -12.34 1.50
C ALA A 66 0.00 -13.59 1.89
N TRP A 67 0.97 -13.43 2.79
CA TRP A 67 1.74 -14.54 3.32
C TRP A 67 0.84 -15.41 4.21
N THR A 68 0.54 -16.63 3.77
CA THR A 68 -0.33 -17.55 4.50
C THR A 68 0.44 -18.53 5.39
N GLY A 69 1.77 -18.45 5.44
CA GLY A 69 2.66 -19.35 6.18
C GLY A 69 2.77 -20.76 5.61
N SER A 70 1.87 -21.16 4.70
CA SER A 70 1.91 -22.44 4.00
C SER A 70 1.07 -22.37 2.72
N SER A 71 1.56 -23.00 1.66
CA SER A 71 0.85 -23.12 0.38
C SER A 71 -0.53 -23.78 0.49
N LYS A 72 -0.81 -24.50 1.60
CA LYS A 72 -2.09 -25.18 1.84
C LYS A 72 -3.15 -24.29 2.50
N ARG A 73 -2.76 -23.14 3.06
CA ARG A 73 -3.67 -22.27 3.82
C ARG A 73 -4.38 -21.28 2.87
N LYS A 74 -5.71 -21.40 2.75
CA LYS A 74 -6.55 -20.45 2.00
C LYS A 74 -7.17 -19.43 2.98
N PRO A 75 -6.93 -18.11 2.79
CA PRO A 75 -7.57 -17.09 3.61
C PRO A 75 -9.10 -17.19 3.54
N SER A 76 -9.77 -17.06 4.68
CA SER A 76 -11.23 -17.00 4.72
C SER A 76 -11.72 -15.74 3.99
N LYS A 77 -12.80 -15.88 3.21
CA LYS A 77 -13.51 -14.74 2.60
C LYS A 77 -14.50 -14.07 3.56
N LYS A 78 -14.73 -14.64 4.75
CA LYS A 78 -15.62 -14.04 5.76
C LYS A 78 -14.92 -12.81 6.34
N GLY A 79 -15.57 -11.66 6.26
CA GLY A 79 -15.08 -10.43 6.88
C GLY A 79 -15.02 -10.53 8.41
N PRO A 80 -14.47 -9.51 9.08
CA PRO A 80 -14.49 -9.41 10.54
C PRO A 80 -15.91 -9.61 11.08
N VAL A 81 -16.04 -10.31 12.22
CA VAL A 81 -17.32 -10.41 12.92
C VAL A 81 -17.77 -8.99 13.26
N LYS A 82 -19.05 -8.67 13.01
CA LYS A 82 -19.62 -7.39 13.44
C LYS A 82 -19.41 -7.29 14.95
N ALA A 83 -18.57 -6.36 15.38
CA ALA A 83 -18.41 -6.09 16.80
C ALA A 83 -19.81 -5.77 17.37
N PRO A 84 -20.17 -6.34 18.53
CA PRO A 84 -21.39 -5.90 19.20
C PRO A 84 -21.29 -4.38 19.36
N ILE A 85 -22.36 -3.67 19.02
CA ILE A 85 -22.46 -2.24 19.30
C ILE A 85 -22.24 -2.11 20.80
N ARG A 86 -21.11 -1.52 21.20
CA ARG A 86 -20.91 -1.16 22.59
C ARG A 86 -21.90 -0.06 22.88
N LEU A 87 -23.00 -0.41 23.54
CA LEU A 87 -23.94 0.55 24.10
C LEU A 87 -23.22 1.24 25.27
N VAL A 88 -22.34 2.18 24.94
CA VAL A 88 -21.96 3.22 25.91
C VAL A 88 -23.21 4.08 26.01
N LYS A 89 -23.87 4.06 27.17
CA LYS A 89 -24.87 5.07 27.48
C LYS A 89 -24.13 6.40 27.49
N ASP A 90 -24.66 7.41 26.82
CA ASP A 90 -24.03 8.72 26.63
C ASP A 90 -23.87 9.56 27.91
N ASP A 91 -24.04 8.96 29.09
CA ASP A 91 -23.94 9.65 30.37
C ASP A 91 -22.66 9.22 31.11
N GLU A 92 -21.71 10.16 31.10
CA GLU A 92 -20.53 10.32 31.97
C GLU A 92 -19.21 9.61 31.58
N THR A 93 -18.39 10.22 30.72
CA THR A 93 -17.06 10.81 31.08
C THR A 93 -16.35 11.45 29.86
N PRO A 94 -15.70 12.62 30.00
CA PRO A 94 -15.01 13.31 28.91
C PRO A 94 -13.54 12.89 28.84
N ALA A 95 -13.11 12.13 27.82
CA ALA A 95 -11.69 12.06 27.45
C ALA A 95 -11.41 11.44 26.07
N SER A 96 -10.86 12.27 25.19
CA SER A 96 -9.91 11.94 24.10
C SER A 96 -10.51 11.19 22.89
N LEU A 97 -10.29 11.54 21.62
CA LEU A 97 -9.43 12.51 20.93
C LEU A 97 -10.12 12.76 19.58
N ASN A 98 -10.39 14.03 19.25
CA ASN A 98 -10.87 14.42 17.94
C ASN A 98 -9.78 14.14 16.90
N HIS A 99 -10.01 13.18 16.01
CA HIS A 99 -9.39 13.20 14.68
C HIS A 99 -10.42 13.76 13.70
N SER A 100 -10.33 15.08 13.53
CA SER A 100 -10.99 15.84 12.48
C SER A 100 -10.60 15.26 11.13
N LYS A 101 -11.51 14.52 10.49
CA LYS A 101 -11.48 14.38 9.03
C LYS A 101 -12.35 15.49 8.48
N GLU A 102 -11.71 16.59 8.13
CA GLU A 102 -12.30 17.62 7.29
C GLU A 102 -12.71 17.03 5.94
N ASN A 103 -13.92 17.45 5.55
CA ASN A 103 -14.58 17.19 4.29
C ASN A 103 -13.89 17.91 3.13
N SER A 104 -13.93 17.32 1.93
CA SER A 104 -14.37 18.09 0.76
C SER A 104 -15.08 17.19 -0.24
N ASN A 105 -16.29 17.65 -0.55
CA ASN A 105 -17.27 17.07 -1.44
C ASN A 105 -16.80 17.10 -2.89
N ASN A 106 -17.35 16.22 -3.73
CA ASN A 106 -18.01 16.75 -4.91
C ASN A 106 -19.32 16.00 -5.19
N SER A 107 -20.39 16.75 -5.02
CA SER A 107 -21.77 16.39 -5.32
C SER A 107 -22.01 16.66 -6.80
N GLY A 108 -22.49 15.65 -7.52
CA GLY A 108 -23.04 15.79 -8.87
C GLY A 108 -24.27 14.92 -8.99
N ALA A 109 -25.36 15.34 -8.34
CA ALA A 109 -26.67 14.76 -8.52
C ALA A 109 -27.27 15.27 -9.83
N VAL A 110 -27.72 14.37 -10.71
CA VAL A 110 -28.92 14.59 -11.52
C VAL A 110 -29.64 13.24 -11.65
N ALA A 111 -30.81 13.16 -11.03
CA ALA A 111 -31.78 12.09 -11.21
C ALA A 111 -32.51 12.27 -12.55
N SER A 112 -32.87 11.15 -13.20
CA SER A 112 -34.15 11.03 -13.91
C SER A 112 -34.45 9.56 -14.20
N GLN A 113 -35.53 9.08 -13.60
CA GLN A 113 -36.31 7.95 -14.10
C GLN A 113 -36.74 8.21 -15.55
N THR A 114 -36.88 7.16 -16.37
CA THR A 114 -38.13 6.88 -17.10
C THR A 114 -38.07 5.54 -17.82
N ASP A 115 -39.21 4.87 -17.79
CA ASP A 115 -39.60 3.64 -18.47
C ASP A 115 -39.25 3.56 -19.96
N LYS A 116 -39.03 2.34 -20.47
CA LYS A 116 -39.81 1.68 -21.55
C LYS A 116 -39.10 0.43 -22.10
N ASN A 117 -39.73 -0.72 -21.85
CA ASN A 117 -40.22 -1.70 -22.83
C ASN A 117 -39.45 -1.93 -24.16
N LYS A 118 -39.32 -3.24 -24.50
CA LYS A 118 -39.37 -3.85 -25.85
C LYS A 118 -38.06 -3.98 -26.64
N LYS A 119 -37.44 -5.16 -26.63
CA LYS A 119 -37.52 -6.18 -27.70
C LYS A 119 -36.88 -7.49 -27.25
#